data_AF-A0A061S5X3-F1
#
_entry.id   AF-A0A061S5X3-F1
#
_cell.length_a   1.000
_cell.length_b   1.000
_cell.length_c   1.000
_cell.angle_alpha   90.00
_cell.angle_beta   90.00
_cell.angle_gamma   90.00
#
_symmetry.space_group_name_H-M   'P 1'
#
loop_
_entity.id
_entity.type
_entity.pdbx_description
1 polymer ?
#
loop_
_entity_poly.entity_id
_entity_poly.type
_entity_poly.pdbx_seq_one_letter_code
_entity_poly.pdbx_strand_id
1 'polypeptide(L)'
;MSCTSEWVRRAAVKAGGRALSHTPLPQQARLAEAARRAPGFYARLLRAHRAAGLLVGAGDGADRAWGFVNLSPVKDMEVVVLAESLSSRGLHTLLNAALWVLTRDLGGAAFNVGVHNIEVDGSWDPPAEGMDWASGTPIMARVVSRGKLSSRASDFGGLEVFGGASIGNTDPYIVMDLLSKRLGDRSIDISLL
;
A
#
# COMPACT_ATOMS: atom_id res chain seq x y z
N MET A 1 20.53 -6.92 29.84
CA MET A 1 19.15 -6.64 30.28
C MET A 1 18.24 -6.53 29.05
N SER A 2 17.61 -7.64 28.64
CA SER A 2 16.65 -7.67 27.54
C SER A 2 15.22 -7.69 28.10
N CYS A 3 14.70 -6.51 28.44
CA CYS A 3 13.36 -6.37 29.02
C CYS A 3 12.23 -6.50 27.96
N THR A 4 12.56 -6.38 26.68
CA THR A 4 11.59 -6.40 25.56
C THR A 4 11.22 -7.80 25.07
N SER A 5 12.07 -8.81 25.26
CA SER A 5 11.82 -10.18 24.77
C SER A 5 10.84 -10.98 25.64
N GLU A 6 10.72 -10.63 26.92
CA GLU A 6 9.88 -11.38 27.86
C GLU A 6 8.39 -10.99 27.76
N TRP A 7 8.10 -9.72 27.43
CA TRP A 7 6.73 -9.25 27.19
C TRP A 7 6.10 -9.84 25.94
N VAL A 8 6.86 -9.94 24.84
CA VAL A 8 6.40 -10.58 23.59
C VAL A 8 6.09 -12.06 23.82
N ARG A 9 6.95 -12.77 24.58
CA ARG A 9 6.73 -14.18 24.93
C ARG A 9 5.53 -14.36 25.86
N ARG A 10 5.33 -13.49 26.85
CA ARG A 10 4.18 -13.58 27.77
C ARG A 10 2.85 -13.23 27.10
N ALA A 11 2.83 -12.32 26.12
CA ALA A 11 1.64 -12.02 25.34
C ALA A 11 1.20 -13.22 24.46
N ALA A 12 2.16 -13.93 23.87
CA ALA A 12 1.91 -15.13 23.08
C ALA A 12 1.40 -16.32 23.90
N VAL A 13 1.85 -16.46 25.15
CA VAL A 13 1.48 -17.60 26.03
C VAL A 13 0.12 -17.39 26.72
N LYS A 14 -0.31 -16.14 26.95
CA LYS A 14 -1.56 -15.84 27.68
C LYS A 14 -2.81 -15.86 26.81
N ALA A 15 -2.65 -15.79 25.48
CA ALA A 15 -3.70 -16.09 24.52
C ALA A 15 -3.67 -17.59 24.22
N GLY A 16 -4.44 -18.39 24.97
CA GLY A 16 -4.59 -19.83 24.72
C GLY A 16 -4.68 -20.11 23.22
N GLY A 17 -3.70 -20.85 22.71
CA GLY A 17 -3.33 -20.96 21.30
C GLY A 17 -4.45 -21.44 20.38
N ARG A 18 -5.35 -20.52 20.01
CA ARG A 18 -5.90 -20.48 18.67
C ARG A 18 -4.93 -19.62 17.87
N ALA A 19 -4.14 -20.26 17.00
CA ALA A 19 -3.55 -19.55 15.88
C ALA A 19 -4.66 -18.67 15.29
N LEU A 20 -4.46 -17.35 15.29
CA LEU A 20 -5.30 -16.45 14.49
C LEU A 20 -5.38 -17.12 13.12
N SER A 21 -6.57 -17.45 12.65
CA SER A 21 -6.73 -18.26 11.44
C SER A 21 -5.83 -17.66 10.36
N HIS A 22 -4.85 -18.42 9.88
CA HIS A 22 -3.96 -18.03 8.78
C HIS A 22 -4.70 -17.89 7.45
N THR A 23 -6.04 -17.90 7.47
CA THR A 23 -6.87 -17.66 6.31
C THR A 23 -6.59 -16.25 5.79
N PRO A 24 -5.94 -16.10 4.62
CA PRO A 24 -5.73 -14.79 4.05
C PRO A 24 -7.08 -14.11 3.84
N LEU A 25 -7.14 -12.81 4.11
CA LEU A 25 -8.33 -12.04 3.79
C LEU A 25 -8.65 -12.21 2.30
N PRO A 26 -9.93 -12.21 1.86
CA PRO A 26 -10.28 -12.46 0.46
C PRO A 26 -9.51 -11.60 -0.54
N GLN A 27 -9.18 -10.37 -0.17
CA GLN A 27 -8.36 -9.46 -0.97
C GLN A 27 -6.88 -9.88 -1.05
N GLN A 28 -6.29 -10.34 0.06
CA GLN A 28 -4.94 -10.92 0.06
C GLN A 28 -4.89 -12.20 -0.78
N ALA A 29 -5.91 -13.06 -0.67
CA ALA A 29 -6.02 -14.26 -1.48
C ALA A 29 -6.13 -13.95 -2.98
N ARG A 30 -6.93 -12.94 -3.36
CA ARG A 30 -7.05 -12.46 -4.74
C ARG A 30 -5.75 -11.87 -5.29
N LEU A 31 -5.04 -11.07 -4.50
CA LEU A 31 -3.74 -10.51 -4.89
C LEU A 31 -2.70 -11.61 -5.08
N ALA A 32 -2.62 -12.55 -4.15
CA ALA A 32 -1.73 -13.70 -4.25
C ALA A 32 -2.06 -14.56 -5.48
N GLU A 33 -3.33 -14.82 -5.76
CA GLU A 33 -3.75 -15.57 -6.95
C GLU A 33 -3.46 -14.82 -8.25
N ALA A 34 -3.68 -13.50 -8.30
CA ALA A 34 -3.33 -12.69 -9.46
C ALA A 34 -1.82 -12.70 -9.73
N ALA A 35 -1.01 -12.56 -8.68
CA ALA A 35 0.44 -12.65 -8.77
C ALA A 35 0.91 -14.02 -9.25
N ARG A 36 0.30 -15.12 -8.75
CA ARG A 36 0.59 -16.49 -9.23
C ARG A 36 0.23 -16.69 -10.69
N ARG A 37 -0.94 -16.21 -11.13
CA ARG A 37 -1.43 -16.40 -12.50
C ARG A 37 -0.69 -15.57 -13.53
N ALA A 38 -0.08 -14.46 -13.13
CA ALA A 38 0.60 -13.54 -14.03
C ALA A 38 2.00 -13.20 -13.51
N PRO A 39 3.04 -13.95 -13.89
CA PRO A 39 4.42 -13.62 -13.57
C PRO A 39 4.75 -12.15 -13.92
N GLY A 40 5.42 -11.46 -12.98
CA GLY A 40 5.67 -10.02 -13.08
C GLY A 40 4.43 -9.14 -12.94
N PHE A 41 3.36 -9.61 -12.28
CA PHE A 41 2.12 -8.87 -12.03
C PHE A 41 2.39 -7.46 -11.48
N TYR A 42 3.18 -7.34 -10.42
CA TYR A 42 3.49 -6.05 -9.79
C TYR A 42 4.29 -5.14 -10.73
N ALA A 43 5.26 -5.68 -11.47
CA ALA A 43 6.01 -4.91 -12.46
C ALA A 43 5.10 -4.38 -13.58
N ARG A 44 4.13 -5.18 -14.05
CA ARG A 44 3.12 -4.73 -15.03
C ARG A 44 2.22 -3.65 -14.45
N LEU A 45 1.85 -3.76 -13.17
CA LEU A 45 1.03 -2.77 -12.49
C LEU A 45 1.75 -1.42 -12.40
N LEU A 46 3.04 -1.42 -12.04
CA LEU A 46 3.88 -0.22 -12.02
C LEU A 46 4.00 0.39 -13.43
N ARG A 47 4.27 -0.42 -14.45
CA ARG A 47 4.36 0.05 -15.84
C ARG A 47 3.06 0.68 -16.35
N ALA A 48 1.91 0.10 -16.01
CA ALA A 48 0.61 0.64 -16.40
C ALA A 48 0.36 2.02 -15.76
N HIS A 49 0.63 2.17 -14.47
CA HIS A 49 0.47 3.44 -13.77
C HIS A 49 1.51 4.48 -14.22
N ARG A 50 2.74 4.05 -14.56
CA ARG A 50 3.73 4.94 -15.16
C ARG A 50 3.26 5.47 -16.51
N ALA A 51 2.77 4.59 -17.38
CA ALA A 51 2.26 4.98 -18.70
C ALA A 51 1.10 5.97 -18.59
N ALA A 52 0.31 5.88 -17.52
CA ALA A 52 -0.74 6.83 -17.19
C ALA A 52 -0.26 8.10 -16.47
N GLY A 53 1.04 8.27 -16.16
CA GLY A 53 1.53 9.42 -15.41
C GLY A 53 1.12 9.44 -13.93
N LEU A 54 0.77 8.27 -13.37
CA LEU A 54 0.28 8.09 -11.99
C LEU A 54 1.25 7.27 -11.13
N LEU A 55 2.53 7.25 -11.46
CA LEU A 55 3.58 6.58 -10.69
C LEU A 55 4.60 7.59 -10.14
N VAL A 56 5.06 7.36 -8.91
CA VAL A 56 6.19 8.04 -8.26
C VAL A 56 7.09 7.02 -7.56
N GLY A 57 8.34 7.38 -7.32
CA GLY A 57 9.27 6.59 -6.51
C GLY A 57 9.90 7.42 -5.41
N ALA A 58 10.35 6.75 -4.33
CA ALA A 58 11.17 7.36 -3.28
C ALA A 58 12.20 6.36 -2.73
N GLY A 59 13.31 6.88 -2.20
CA GLY A 59 14.41 6.07 -1.65
C GLY A 59 15.30 5.44 -2.73
N ASP A 60 16.39 4.80 -2.31
CA ASP A 60 17.42 4.21 -3.17
C ASP A 60 17.75 2.76 -2.74
N GLY A 61 18.39 2.00 -3.63
CA GLY A 61 18.77 0.60 -3.37
C GLY A 61 17.64 -0.24 -2.77
N ALA A 62 17.94 -0.92 -1.66
CA ALA A 62 17.00 -1.72 -0.86
C ALA A 62 15.97 -0.88 -0.07
N ASP A 63 16.19 0.42 0.07
CA ASP A 63 15.26 1.37 0.69
C ASP A 63 14.23 1.92 -0.31
N ARG A 64 14.31 1.53 -1.58
CA ARG A 64 13.44 2.02 -2.65
C ARG A 64 12.00 1.54 -2.48
N ALA A 65 11.06 2.42 -2.80
CA ALA A 65 9.65 2.10 -2.90
C ALA A 65 8.99 2.83 -4.08
N TRP A 66 7.89 2.26 -4.54
CA TRP A 66 7.10 2.75 -5.68
C TRP A 66 5.68 3.04 -5.23
N GLY A 67 5.21 4.26 -5.43
CA GLY A 67 3.86 4.69 -5.10
C GLY A 67 3.07 5.00 -6.36
N PHE A 68 1.81 4.58 -6.43
CA PHE A 68 0.91 4.99 -7.51
C PHE A 68 -0.47 5.37 -6.98
N VAL A 69 -1.08 6.36 -7.64
CA VAL A 69 -2.51 6.65 -7.45
C VAL A 69 -3.28 5.67 -8.33
N ASN A 70 -4.15 4.86 -7.72
CA ASN A 70 -4.75 3.72 -8.41
C ASN A 70 -5.77 4.19 -9.47
N LEU A 71 -5.60 3.73 -10.72
CA LEU A 71 -6.52 3.98 -11.83
C LEU A 71 -7.90 3.34 -11.65
N SER A 72 -7.94 2.20 -10.93
CA SER A 72 -9.17 1.48 -10.61
C SER A 72 -9.28 1.35 -9.10
N PRO A 73 -9.54 2.46 -8.39
CA PRO A 73 -9.53 2.48 -6.94
C PRO A 73 -10.68 1.65 -6.38
N VAL A 74 -10.52 1.06 -5.19
CA VAL A 74 -11.65 0.45 -4.45
C VAL A 74 -12.45 1.53 -3.71
N LYS A 75 -11.80 2.61 -3.28
CA LYS A 75 -12.45 3.80 -2.69
C LYS A 75 -11.70 5.06 -3.11
N ASP A 76 -12.38 6.21 -3.07
CA ASP A 76 -11.84 7.50 -3.51
C ASP A 76 -10.43 7.78 -3.00
N MET A 77 -9.61 8.38 -3.88
CA MET A 77 -8.22 8.76 -3.63
C MET A 77 -7.35 7.59 -3.10
N GLU A 78 -7.47 6.41 -3.69
CA GLU A 78 -6.63 5.26 -3.32
C GLU A 78 -5.17 5.45 -3.79
N VAL A 79 -4.25 5.38 -2.84
CA VAL A 79 -2.81 5.38 -3.08
C VAL A 79 -2.24 4.03 -2.64
N VAL A 80 -1.45 3.41 -3.51
CA VAL A 80 -0.79 2.14 -3.25
C VAL A 80 0.72 2.33 -3.26
N VAL A 81 1.41 1.77 -2.28
CA VAL A 81 2.86 1.80 -2.16
C VAL A 81 3.41 0.38 -2.12
N LEU A 82 4.36 0.09 -2.99
CA LEU A 82 5.10 -1.17 -3.07
C LEU A 82 6.52 -0.97 -2.56
N ALA A 83 7.00 -1.87 -1.71
CA ALA A 83 8.37 -1.87 -1.22
C ALA A 83 8.86 -3.29 -0.92
N GLU A 84 10.17 -3.46 -0.78
CA GLU A 84 10.77 -4.75 -0.44
C GLU A 84 10.64 -5.10 1.05
N SER A 85 10.57 -4.10 1.92
CA SER A 85 10.51 -4.28 3.37
C SER A 85 9.63 -3.23 4.05
N LEU A 86 9.04 -3.61 5.19
CA LEU A 86 8.35 -2.69 6.10
C LEU A 86 9.29 -1.64 6.69
N SER A 87 10.60 -1.90 6.74
CA SER A 87 11.59 -0.94 7.24
C SER A 87 12.08 0.05 6.19
N SER A 88 11.65 -0.08 4.93
CA SER A 88 12.08 0.77 3.82
C SER A 88 11.80 2.24 4.11
N ARG A 89 12.82 3.09 4.00
CA ARG A 89 12.65 4.54 4.12
C ARG A 89 11.79 5.10 2.99
N GLY A 90 11.89 4.56 1.78
CA GLY A 90 11.03 4.91 0.66
C GLY A 90 9.56 4.62 0.96
N LEU A 91 9.25 3.45 1.56
CA LEU A 91 7.90 3.08 1.98
C LEU A 91 7.35 4.11 2.97
N HIS A 92 8.11 4.40 4.04
CA HIS A 92 7.71 5.37 5.05
C HIS A 92 7.51 6.78 4.47
N THR A 93 8.39 7.20 3.56
CA THR A 93 8.32 8.50 2.88
C THR A 93 7.05 8.62 2.04
N LEU A 94 6.76 7.61 1.21
CA LEU A 94 5.58 7.59 0.36
C LEU A 94 4.28 7.47 1.15
N LEU A 95 4.24 6.61 2.18
CA LEU A 95 3.08 6.50 3.06
C LEU A 95 2.81 7.81 3.79
N ASN A 96 3.85 8.47 4.31
CA ASN A 96 3.70 9.75 4.97
C ASN A 96 3.17 10.81 3.98
N ALA A 97 3.75 10.91 2.78
CA ALA A 97 3.31 11.84 1.75
C ALA A 97 1.84 11.59 1.36
N ALA A 98 1.44 10.33 1.14
CA ALA A 98 0.07 9.95 0.84
C ALA A 98 -0.90 10.38 1.96
N LEU A 99 -0.58 10.08 3.22
CA LEU A 99 -1.41 10.47 4.36
C LEU A 99 -1.55 12.00 4.47
N TRP A 100 -0.47 12.74 4.23
CA TRP A 100 -0.51 14.22 4.19
C TRP A 100 -1.41 14.74 3.07
N VAL A 101 -1.27 14.23 1.85
CA VAL A 101 -2.11 14.62 0.72
C VAL A 101 -3.58 14.37 1.03
N LEU A 102 -3.91 13.15 1.46
CA LEU A 102 -5.30 12.77 1.69
C LEU A 102 -5.94 13.55 2.85
N THR A 103 -5.18 13.79 3.92
CA THR A 103 -5.75 14.39 5.14
C THR A 103 -5.66 15.90 5.21
N ARG A 104 -4.57 16.48 4.70
CA ARG A 104 -4.29 17.92 4.86
C ARG A 104 -4.52 18.69 3.57
N ASP A 105 -4.12 18.14 2.43
CA ASP A 105 -4.21 18.88 1.16
C ASP A 105 -5.60 18.74 0.52
N LEU A 106 -6.20 17.54 0.59
CA LEU A 106 -7.52 17.25 0.05
C LEU A 106 -8.63 17.28 1.11
N GLY A 107 -8.26 17.50 2.38
CA GLY A 107 -9.18 17.70 3.49
C GLY A 107 -10.00 16.46 3.89
N GLY A 108 -9.52 15.26 3.54
CA GLY A 108 -10.07 14.01 4.08
C GLY A 108 -9.89 13.97 5.59
N ALA A 109 -10.95 13.67 6.33
CA ALA A 109 -10.88 13.69 7.80
C ALA A 109 -10.66 12.29 8.39
N ALA A 110 -10.81 11.24 7.58
CA ALA A 110 -10.54 9.86 7.95
C ALA A 110 -9.92 9.11 6.75
N PHE A 111 -9.11 8.11 7.06
CA PHE A 111 -8.46 7.23 6.09
C PHE A 111 -8.37 5.81 6.67
N ASN A 112 -8.25 4.83 5.78
CA ASN A 112 -7.88 3.46 6.16
C ASN A 112 -6.55 3.09 5.51
N VAL A 113 -5.73 2.34 6.23
CA VAL A 113 -4.51 1.73 5.69
C VAL A 113 -4.60 0.22 5.85
N GLY A 114 -4.38 -0.50 4.76
CA GLY A 114 -4.17 -1.94 4.77
C GLY A 114 -2.77 -2.25 4.26
N VAL A 115 -2.04 -3.14 4.94
CA VAL A 115 -0.75 -3.62 4.45
C VAL A 115 -0.87 -5.12 4.17
N HIS A 116 -0.48 -5.50 2.96
CA HIS A 116 -0.59 -6.85 2.43
C HIS A 116 0.80 -7.45 2.19
N ASN A 117 0.81 -8.77 1.99
CA ASN A 117 2.00 -9.57 1.74
C ASN A 117 3.04 -9.48 2.88
N ILE A 118 2.57 -9.25 4.10
CA ILE A 118 3.38 -9.39 5.32
C ILE A 118 3.35 -10.87 5.70
N GLU A 119 4.52 -11.51 5.75
CA GLU A 119 4.65 -12.83 6.36
C GLU A 119 4.71 -12.67 7.88
N VAL A 120 3.74 -13.27 8.58
CA VAL A 120 3.45 -13.01 10.00
C VAL A 120 4.22 -13.95 10.94
N ASP A 121 4.90 -14.96 10.40
CA ASP A 121 5.62 -15.99 11.18
C ASP A 121 7.13 -15.72 11.33
N GLY A 122 7.61 -14.58 10.81
CA GLY A 122 9.01 -14.19 10.93
C GLY A 122 9.96 -14.99 10.04
N SER A 123 9.45 -15.78 9.10
CA SER A 123 10.25 -16.52 8.11
C SER A 123 10.69 -15.68 6.90
N TRP A 124 10.59 -14.34 7.01
CA TRP A 124 10.95 -13.41 5.94
C TRP A 124 12.40 -13.63 5.49
N ASP A 125 12.55 -14.24 4.32
CA ASP A 125 13.80 -14.28 3.58
C ASP A 125 13.79 -13.06 2.65
N PRO A 126 14.62 -12.03 2.88
CA PRO A 126 14.70 -10.90 1.98
C PRO A 126 14.95 -11.40 0.55
N PRO A 127 14.27 -10.86 -0.48
CA PRO A 127 14.71 -11.10 -1.83
C PRO A 127 16.19 -10.72 -1.93
N ALA A 128 17.01 -11.61 -2.50
CA ALA A 128 18.43 -11.35 -2.71
C ALA A 128 18.59 -10.00 -3.42
N GLU A 129 19.55 -9.17 -2.98
CA GLU A 129 19.80 -7.84 -3.55
C GLU A 129 19.84 -7.93 -5.08
N GLY A 130 18.99 -7.14 -5.76
CA GLY A 130 18.92 -7.09 -7.21
C GLY A 130 17.95 -8.09 -7.87
N MET A 131 17.05 -8.72 -7.11
CA MET A 131 16.04 -9.63 -7.69
C MET A 131 14.99 -8.87 -8.52
N ASP A 132 14.83 -9.30 -9.77
CA ASP A 132 13.75 -8.89 -10.65
C ASP A 132 12.39 -9.15 -9.97
N TRP A 133 11.53 -8.13 -9.89
CA TRP A 133 10.14 -8.21 -9.40
C TRP A 133 9.28 -9.26 -10.15
N ALA A 134 9.86 -9.97 -11.12
CA ALA A 134 9.34 -11.19 -11.70
C ALA A 134 9.16 -12.35 -10.69
N SER A 135 9.96 -12.47 -9.62
CA SER A 135 9.93 -13.65 -8.71
C SER A 135 9.54 -13.39 -7.24
N GLY A 136 9.56 -12.15 -6.75
CA GLY A 136 9.23 -11.80 -5.35
C GLY A 136 7.89 -11.05 -5.19
N THR A 137 7.18 -11.27 -4.08
CA THR A 137 5.95 -10.54 -3.75
C THR A 137 6.28 -9.31 -2.88
N PRO A 138 6.08 -8.05 -3.35
CA PRO A 138 6.30 -6.85 -2.54
C PRO A 138 5.43 -6.80 -1.30
N ILE A 139 5.91 -6.08 -0.27
CA ILE A 139 5.00 -5.41 0.66
C ILE A 139 4.14 -4.43 -0.10
N MET A 140 2.81 -4.55 0.03
CA MET A 140 1.86 -3.62 -0.58
C MET A 140 1.08 -2.91 0.53
N ALA A 141 1.34 -1.62 0.72
CA ALA A 141 0.50 -0.76 1.54
C ALA A 141 -0.54 -0.05 0.66
N ARG A 142 -1.80 -0.08 1.07
CA ARG A 142 -2.92 0.60 0.40
C ARG A 142 -3.53 1.60 1.37
N VAL A 143 -3.61 2.84 0.95
CA VAL A 143 -4.23 3.94 1.68
C VAL A 143 -5.46 4.38 0.91
N VAL A 144 -6.61 4.44 1.58
CA VAL A 144 -7.85 4.94 0.99
C VAL A 144 -8.42 6.06 1.83
N SER A 145 -8.99 7.08 1.17
CA SER A 145 -9.71 8.14 1.87
C SER A 145 -11.11 7.67 2.27
N ARG A 146 -11.53 8.02 3.48
CA ARG A 146 -12.94 7.93 3.94
C ARG A 146 -13.66 9.27 3.78
N GLY A 147 -13.07 10.20 3.03
CA GLY A 147 -13.63 11.50 2.67
C GLY A 147 -13.83 12.46 3.84
N LYS A 148 -14.69 13.45 3.63
CA LYS A 148 -14.98 14.53 4.58
C LYS A 148 -16.07 14.10 5.56
N LEU A 149 -15.89 14.38 6.85
CA LEU A 149 -16.91 14.10 7.88
C LEU A 149 -18.24 14.81 7.62
N SER A 150 -18.20 15.96 6.94
CA SER A 150 -19.39 16.73 6.58
C SER A 150 -20.15 16.17 5.37
N SER A 151 -19.60 15.20 4.65
CA SER A 151 -20.19 14.65 3.43
C SER A 151 -20.69 13.22 3.64
N ARG A 152 -22.01 13.01 3.50
CA ARG A 152 -22.64 11.68 3.57
C ARG A 152 -22.22 10.76 2.44
N ALA A 153 -21.83 11.30 1.29
CA ALA A 153 -21.33 10.52 0.14
C ALA A 153 -19.95 9.89 0.41
N SER A 154 -19.27 10.29 1.47
CA SER A 154 -17.96 9.75 1.85
C SER A 154 -18.04 8.39 2.53
N ASP A 155 -19.22 7.98 3.02
CA ASP A 155 -19.36 6.73 3.74
C ASP A 155 -19.36 5.51 2.79
N PHE A 156 -19.17 4.33 3.37
CA PHE A 156 -19.27 3.06 2.64
C PHE A 156 -20.75 2.67 2.52
N GLY A 157 -21.30 2.78 1.32
CA GLY A 157 -22.74 2.69 1.08
C GLY A 157 -23.19 1.43 0.37
N GLY A 158 -24.48 1.37 0.06
CA GLY A 158 -25.09 0.25 -0.64
C GLY A 158 -24.52 0.00 -2.05
N LEU A 159 -24.01 1.03 -2.73
CA LEU A 159 -23.41 0.85 -4.05
C LEU A 159 -22.05 0.14 -3.95
N GLU A 160 -21.23 0.47 -2.95
CA GLU A 160 -20.03 -0.29 -2.68
C GLU A 160 -20.34 -1.73 -2.21
N VAL A 161 -21.35 -1.91 -1.35
CA VAL A 161 -21.72 -3.22 -0.77
C VAL A 161 -22.33 -4.15 -1.82
N PHE A 162 -23.33 -3.68 -2.56
CA PHE A 162 -24.15 -4.52 -3.44
C PHE A 162 -23.79 -4.35 -4.91
N GLY A 163 -23.32 -3.16 -5.32
CA GLY A 163 -22.94 -2.88 -6.69
C GLY A 163 -21.48 -3.21 -7.01
N GLY A 164 -20.64 -3.39 -5.99
CA GLY A 164 -19.19 -3.61 -6.17
C GLY A 164 -18.49 -2.47 -6.89
N ALA A 165 -19.12 -1.30 -6.97
CA ALA A 165 -18.59 -0.14 -7.68
C ALA A 165 -17.85 0.78 -6.71
N SER A 166 -16.70 1.29 -7.14
CA SER A 166 -16.02 2.36 -6.42
C SER A 166 -16.62 3.70 -6.80
N ILE A 167 -17.07 4.46 -5.80
CA ILE A 167 -17.45 5.86 -6.00
C ILE A 167 -16.23 6.73 -5.65
N GLY A 168 -15.55 7.20 -6.69
CA GLY A 168 -14.53 8.24 -6.60
C GLY A 168 -15.10 9.55 -7.15
N ASN A 169 -14.97 10.63 -6.37
CA ASN A 169 -15.31 11.98 -6.82
C ASN A 169 -14.06 12.80 -7.17
N THR A 170 -12.88 12.32 -6.76
CA THR A 170 -11.63 13.04 -6.91
C THR A 170 -10.88 12.52 -8.14
N ASP A 171 -10.47 13.44 -9.01
CA ASP A 171 -9.60 13.12 -10.14
C ASP A 171 -8.24 12.58 -9.61
N PRO A 172 -7.81 11.35 -10.00
CA PRO A 172 -6.54 10.78 -9.55
C PRO A 172 -5.32 11.62 -9.93
N TYR A 173 -5.38 12.42 -11.00
CA TYR A 173 -4.28 13.30 -11.40
C TYR A 173 -4.06 14.45 -10.42
N ILE A 174 -5.12 14.93 -9.74
CA ILE A 174 -4.98 15.93 -8.67
C ILE A 174 -4.24 15.32 -7.48
N VAL A 175 -4.59 14.08 -7.10
CA VAL A 175 -3.90 13.37 -6.02
C VAL A 175 -2.43 13.17 -6.37
N MET A 176 -2.14 12.79 -7.62
CA MET A 176 -0.78 12.57 -8.10
C MET A 176 0.06 13.86 -8.11
N ASP A 177 -0.50 14.97 -8.58
CA ASP A 177 0.19 16.27 -8.58
C ASP A 177 0.57 16.69 -7.15
N LEU A 178 -0.36 16.57 -6.19
CA LEU A 178 -0.10 16.87 -4.78
C LEU A 178 0.93 15.91 -4.17
N LEU A 179 0.84 14.62 -4.48
CA LEU A 179 1.80 13.61 -4.02
C LEU A 179 3.20 13.91 -4.52
N SER A 180 3.34 14.22 -5.81
CA SER A 180 4.60 14.58 -6.44
C SER A 180 5.21 15.84 -5.80
N LYS A 181 4.40 16.88 -5.58
CA LYS A 181 4.81 18.11 -4.88
C LYS A 181 5.29 17.84 -3.46
N ARG A 182 4.62 16.95 -2.73
CA ARG A 182 5.01 16.58 -1.35
C ARG A 182 6.30 15.78 -1.29
N LEU A 183 6.56 14.95 -2.30
CA LEU A 183 7.82 14.21 -2.39
C LEU A 183 8.98 15.15 -2.70
N GLY A 184 8.79 16.08 -3.64
CA GLY A 184 9.81 17.08 -3.99
C GLY A 184 11.13 16.43 -4.40
N ASP A 185 12.22 16.85 -3.77
CA ASP A 185 13.58 16.34 -3.97
C ASP A 185 13.79 14.89 -3.52
N ARG A 186 12.86 14.33 -2.72
CA ARG A 186 12.90 12.92 -2.29
C ARG A 186 12.34 11.97 -3.34
N SER A 187 11.80 12.50 -4.44
CA SER A 187 11.37 11.67 -5.57
C SER A 187 12.58 11.12 -6.32
N ILE A 188 12.45 9.89 -6.83
CA ILE A 188 13.48 9.28 -7.68
C ILE A 188 13.00 9.13 -9.13
N ASP A 189 13.96 9.01 -10.04
CA ASP A 189 13.67 8.76 -11.44
C ASP A 189 13.02 7.37 -11.64
N ILE A 190 11.89 7.37 -12.34
CA ILE A 190 11.05 6.21 -12.62
C ILE A 190 11.16 5.78 -14.11
N SER A 191 12.02 6.45 -14.89
CA SER A 191 12.20 6.22 -16.33
C SER A 191 12.73 4.81 -16.63
N LEU A 192 13.46 4.21 -15.70
CA LEU A 192 14.12 2.90 -15.85
C LEU A 192 13.24 1.68 -15.54
N LEU A 193 11.97 1.89 -15.14
CA LEU A 193 10.97 0.82 -14.91
C LEU A 193 10.34 0.25 -16.21
#